data_AF-A0A3C0RBZ3-F1
#
_entry.id   AF-A0A3C0RBZ3-F1
#
_cell.length_a   1.000
_cell.length_b   1.000
_cell.length_c   1.000
_cell.angle_alpha   90.00
_cell.angle_beta   90.00
_cell.angle_gamma   90.00
#
_symmetry.space_group_name_H-M   'P 1'
#
loop_
_entity.id
_entity.type
_entity.pdbx_description
1 polymer ?
#
loop_
_entity_poly.entity_id
_entity_poly.type
_entity_poly.pdbx_seq_one_letter_code
_entity_poly.pdbx_strand_id
1 'polypeptide(L)'
;MIKIVVFFIVVYIVLKIIKYFLDLNSKELKVGMSIARVERILGAPGLKESKILKKDIVKETYFYGEKVDNNGKKSYQYKIVFVNQKAVEIHEY
;
A
#
# COMPACT_ATOMS: atom_id res chain seq x y z
N MET A 1 -17.53 -10.48 -39.80
CA MET A 1 -16.41 -9.70 -39.23
C MET A 1 -16.77 -8.92 -37.97
N ILE A 2 -17.82 -8.09 -37.96
CA ILE A 2 -18.16 -7.20 -36.82
C ILE A 2 -18.41 -7.92 -35.48
N LYS A 3 -19.07 -9.09 -35.46
CA LYS A 3 -19.36 -9.85 -34.23
C LYS A 3 -18.10 -10.30 -33.46
N ILE A 4 -16.99 -10.57 -34.16
CA ILE A 4 -15.74 -11.04 -33.55
C ILE A 4 -15.03 -9.90 -32.81
N VAL A 5 -15.05 -8.69 -33.38
CA VAL A 5 -14.42 -7.51 -32.76
C VAL A 5 -15.11 -7.14 -31.45
N VAL A 6 -16.44 -7.20 -31.41
CA VAL A 6 -17.22 -6.91 -30.20
C VAL A 6 -16.92 -7.92 -29.09
N PHE A 7 -16.74 -9.21 -29.43
CA PHE A 7 -16.37 -10.24 -28.47
C PHE A 7 -15.03 -9.93 -27.77
N PHE A 8 -14.01 -9.53 -28.51
CA PHE A 8 -12.70 -9.17 -27.93
C PHE A 8 -12.77 -7.95 -27.01
N ILE A 9 -13.59 -6.94 -27.34
CA ILE A 9 -13.76 -5.75 -26.49
C ILE A 9 -14.40 -6.14 -25.14
N VAL A 10 -15.45 -6.97 -25.17
CA VAL A 10 -16.11 -7.43 -23.95
C VAL A 10 -15.15 -8.25 -23.09
N VAL A 11 -14.40 -9.19 -23.69
CA VAL A 11 -13.40 -10.00 -22.97
C VAL A 11 -12.32 -9.12 -22.34
N TYR A 12 -11.81 -8.11 -23.06
CA TYR A 12 -10.82 -7.18 -22.53
C TYR A 12 -11.33 -6.42 -21.30
N ILE A 13 -12.56 -5.91 -21.35
CA ILE A 13 -13.18 -5.19 -20.23
C ILE A 13 -13.34 -6.11 -19.02
N VAL A 14 -13.84 -7.33 -19.23
CA VAL A 14 -14.03 -8.33 -18.16
C VAL A 14 -12.69 -8.68 -17.50
N LEU A 15 -11.64 -8.93 -18.29
CA LEU A 15 -10.30 -9.20 -17.75
C LEU A 15 -9.75 -8.02 -16.92
N LYS A 16 -10.01 -6.78 -17.35
CA LYS A 16 -9.59 -5.58 -16.61
C LYS A 16 -10.31 -5.43 -15.28
N ILE A 17 -11.61 -5.77 -15.23
CA ILE A 17 -12.41 -5.78 -14.01
C ILE A 17 -11.93 -6.88 -13.06
N ILE A 18 -11.71 -8.10 -13.55
CA ILE A 18 -11.20 -9.22 -12.74
C ILE A 18 -9.84 -8.84 -12.12
N LYS A 19 -8.93 -8.25 -12.91
CA LYS A 19 -7.64 -7.78 -12.40
C LYS A 19 -7.81 -6.72 -11.30
N TYR A 20 -8.71 -5.76 -11.47
CA TYR A 20 -9.02 -4.76 -10.45
C TYR A 20 -9.51 -5.38 -9.14
N PHE A 21 -10.39 -6.39 -9.20
CA PHE A 21 -10.87 -7.10 -8.01
C PHE A 21 -9.79 -7.97 -7.36
N LEU A 22 -8.92 -8.62 -8.13
CA LEU A 22 -7.76 -9.34 -7.61
C LEU A 22 -6.79 -8.38 -6.90
N ASP A 23 -6.53 -7.21 -7.47
CA ASP A 23 -5.69 -6.18 -6.85
C ASP A 23 -6.30 -5.63 -5.55
N LEU A 24 -7.62 -5.51 -5.46
CA LEU A 24 -8.33 -5.11 -4.24
C LEU A 24 -8.30 -6.16 -3.12
N ASN A 25 -8.19 -7.43 -3.49
CA ASN A 25 -8.12 -8.55 -2.54
C ASN A 25 -6.70 -9.03 -2.27
N SER A 26 -5.70 -8.51 -2.98
CA SER A 26 -4.31 -8.84 -2.69
C SER A 26 -3.91 -8.20 -1.34
N LYS A 27 -3.15 -8.98 -0.56
CA LYS A 27 -2.49 -8.53 0.67
C LYS A 27 -1.17 -7.82 0.37
N GLU A 28 -0.86 -7.56 -0.90
CA GLU A 28 0.37 -6.89 -1.29
C GLU A 28 0.28 -5.40 -0.97
N LEU A 29 1.37 -4.85 -0.45
CA LEU A 29 1.50 -3.41 -0.24
C LEU A 29 1.73 -2.73 -1.59
N LYS A 30 0.96 -1.67 -1.87
CA LYS A 30 1.08 -0.89 -3.11
C LYS A 30 1.11 0.60 -2.80
N VAL A 31 1.87 1.33 -3.62
CA VAL A 31 1.87 2.80 -3.60
C VAL A 31 0.46 3.32 -3.88
N GLY A 32 0.06 4.38 -3.21
CA GLY A 32 -1.27 4.98 -3.27
C GLY A 32 -2.27 4.43 -2.25
N MET A 33 -1.94 3.35 -1.53
CA MET A 33 -2.78 2.83 -0.45
C MET A 33 -2.94 3.85 0.68
N SER A 34 -4.13 3.89 1.28
CA SER A 34 -4.37 4.68 2.48
C SER A 34 -3.73 4.03 3.71
N ILE A 35 -3.40 4.84 4.71
CA ILE A 35 -2.93 4.36 6.02
C ILE A 35 -3.83 3.24 6.55
N ALA A 36 -5.16 3.45 6.53
CA ALA A 36 -6.13 2.47 7.04
C ALA A 36 -6.13 1.13 6.26
N ARG A 37 -5.75 1.14 4.97
CA ARG A 37 -5.60 -0.11 4.21
C ARG A 37 -4.31 -0.81 4.57
N VAL A 38 -3.22 -0.06 4.75
CA VAL A 38 -1.92 -0.60 5.19
C VAL A 38 -2.03 -1.20 6.59
N GLU A 39 -2.66 -0.49 7.54
CA GLU A 39 -2.87 -0.98 8.91
C GLU A 39 -3.75 -2.24 8.95
N ARG A 40 -4.67 -2.42 7.98
CA ARG A 40 -5.43 -3.67 7.84
C ARG A 40 -4.59 -4.85 7.34
N ILE A 41 -3.52 -4.59 6.59
CA ILE A 41 -2.63 -5.64 6.04
C ILE A 41 -1.55 -5.99 7.06
N LEU A 42 -0.90 -4.98 7.65
CA LEU A 42 0.29 -5.15 8.50
C LEU A 42 0.00 -5.04 10.01
N GLY A 43 -1.22 -4.66 10.40
CA GLY A 43 -1.54 -4.28 11.77
C GLY A 43 -1.11 -2.85 12.10
N ALA A 44 -1.13 -2.51 13.38
CA ALA A 44 -0.67 -1.20 13.84
C ALA A 44 0.86 -1.05 13.65
N PRO A 45 1.36 0.13 13.26
CA PRO A 45 2.79 0.37 13.18
C PRO A 45 3.40 0.46 14.58
N GLY A 46 4.64 -0.01 14.72
CA GLY A 46 5.40 0.07 15.97
C GLY A 46 5.96 1.47 16.24
N LEU A 47 6.20 2.25 15.18
CA LEU A 47 6.67 3.63 15.27
C LEU A 47 6.03 4.51 14.20
N LYS A 48 5.66 5.74 14.57
CA LYS A 48 5.11 6.77 13.68
C LYS A 48 5.93 8.06 13.81
N GLU A 49 6.38 8.60 12.69
CA GLU A 49 7.04 9.89 12.60
C GLU A 49 6.22 10.80 11.68
N SER A 50 6.04 12.08 12.06
CA SER A 50 5.30 13.05 11.25
C SER A 50 6.10 14.34 11.07
N LYS A 51 6.12 14.84 9.84
CA LYS A 51 6.82 16.06 9.45
C LYS A 51 5.95 16.88 8.48
N ILE A 52 5.69 18.14 8.84
CA ILE A 52 5.01 19.10 7.96
C ILE A 52 6.06 19.67 7.00
N LEU A 53 5.88 19.44 5.69
CA LEU A 53 6.83 19.90 4.67
C LEU A 53 6.52 21.32 4.19
N LYS A 54 5.23 21.64 4.02
CA LYS A 54 4.70 22.97 3.67
C LYS A 54 3.32 23.12 4.30
N LYS A 55 2.79 24.35 4.35
CA LYS A 55 1.37 24.61 4.62
C LYS A 55 0.58 23.66 3.70
N ASP A 56 -0.16 22.73 4.29
CA ASP A 56 -1.02 21.72 3.61
C ASP A 56 -0.35 20.42 3.10
N ILE A 57 0.96 20.21 3.29
CA ILE A 57 1.62 18.93 2.94
C ILE A 57 2.18 18.26 4.20
N VAL A 58 1.53 17.17 4.61
CA VAL A 58 1.94 16.35 5.75
C VAL A 58 2.64 15.09 5.23
N LYS A 59 3.91 14.91 5.61
CA LYS A 59 4.68 13.71 5.36
C LYS A 59 4.76 12.90 6.65
N GLU A 60 4.28 11.66 6.61
CA GLU A 60 4.33 10.72 7.71
C GLU A 60 5.20 9.52 7.32
N THR A 61 5.93 8.95 8.26
CA THR A 61 6.75 7.75 8.04
C THR A 61 6.44 6.75 9.14
N TYR A 62 5.87 5.62 8.75
CA TYR A 62 5.44 4.58 9.69
C TYR A 62 6.31 3.33 9.51
N PHE A 63 6.65 2.71 10.62
CA PHE A 63 7.45 1.49 10.66
C PHE A 63 6.59 0.32 11.15
N TYR A 64 6.57 -0.78 10.41
CA TYR A 64 5.71 -1.95 10.66
C TYR A 64 6.52 -3.23 10.82
N GLY A 65 5.88 -4.26 11.41
CA GLY A 65 6.50 -5.55 11.66
C GLY A 65 7.63 -5.46 12.67
N GLU A 66 7.36 -4.79 13.81
CA GLU A 66 8.34 -4.68 14.90
C GLU A 66 8.76 -6.08 15.36
N LYS A 67 10.08 -6.33 15.37
CA LYS A 67 10.71 -7.52 15.95
C LYS A 67 11.73 -7.06 16.97
N VAL A 68 11.62 -7.61 18.17
CA VAL A 68 12.57 -7.39 19.27
C VAL A 68 13.50 -8.59 19.32
N ASP A 69 14.80 -8.35 19.20
CA ASP A 69 15.80 -9.42 19.39
C ASP A 69 16.03 -9.73 20.87
N ASN A 70 16.81 -10.78 21.15
CA ASN A 70 17.12 -11.21 22.53
C ASN A 70 17.88 -10.15 23.35
N ASN A 71 18.41 -9.11 22.69
CA ASN A 71 19.14 -8.01 23.33
C ASN A 71 18.24 -6.77 23.52
N GLY A 72 16.95 -6.87 23.24
CA GLY A 72 16.00 -5.75 23.32
C GLY A 72 16.09 -4.76 22.17
N LYS A 73 16.87 -5.06 21.12
CA LYS A 73 16.98 -4.20 19.94
C LYS A 73 15.74 -4.36 19.07
N LYS A 74 15.08 -3.25 18.79
CA LYS A 74 13.94 -3.18 17.87
C LYS A 74 14.43 -3.12 16.43
N SER A 75 13.81 -3.93 15.59
CA SER A 75 13.92 -3.91 14.13
C SER A 75 12.53 -3.87 13.53
N TYR A 76 12.41 -3.36 12.31
CA TYR A 76 11.14 -3.24 11.60
C TYR A 76 11.29 -3.88 10.23
N GLN A 77 10.28 -4.62 9.80
CA GLN A 77 10.26 -5.26 8.50
C GLN A 77 9.93 -4.25 7.38
N TYR A 78 9.07 -3.27 7.66
CA TYR A 78 8.66 -2.29 6.66
C TYR A 78 8.84 -0.86 7.14
N LYS A 79 9.25 0.02 6.23
CA LYS A 79 9.17 1.48 6.36
C LYS A 79 8.30 2.01 5.23
N ILE A 80 7.21 2.69 5.58
CA ILE A 80 6.27 3.23 4.61
C ILE A 80 6.15 4.73 4.83
N VAL A 81 6.37 5.49 3.76
CA VAL A 81 6.21 6.94 3.75
C VAL A 81 4.84 7.28 3.18
N PHE A 82 4.10 8.11 3.90
CA PHE A 82 2.82 8.64 3.51
C PHE A 82 2.94 10.15 3.25
N VAL A 83 2.28 10.62 2.20
CA VAL A 83 2.05 12.05 1.97
C VAL A 83 0.55 12.24 1.88
N ASN A 84 -0.01 13.12 2.71
CA ASN A 84 -1.45 13.36 2.79
C ASN A 84 -2.24 12.04 2.93
N GLN A 85 -1.82 11.19 3.88
CA GLN A 85 -2.43 9.89 4.22
C GLN A 85 -2.38 8.79 3.12
N LYS A 86 -1.63 9.00 2.03
CA LYS A 86 -1.40 8.01 0.98
C LYS A 86 0.04 7.55 0.94
N ALA A 87 0.26 6.24 0.84
CA ALA A 87 1.58 5.66 0.71
C ALA A 87 2.24 6.14 -0.58
N VAL A 88 3.42 6.75 -0.48
CA VAL A 88 4.21 7.21 -1.63
C VAL A 88 5.48 6.37 -1.82
N GLU A 89 6.02 5.83 -0.73
CA GLU A 89 7.22 4.97 -0.74
C GLU A 89 7.00 3.81 0.23
N ILE A 90 7.40 2.60 -0.18
CA ILE A 90 7.34 1.38 0.64
C ILE A 90 8.72 0.71 0.53
N HIS A 91 9.37 0.50 1.67
CA HIS A 91 10.64 -0.22 1.78
C HIS A 91 10.46 -1.44 2.68
N GLU A 92 10.94 -2.59 2.22
CA GLU A 92 11.06 -3.82 2.99
C GLU A 92 12.53 -4.05 3.35
N TYR A 93 12.79 -4.47 4.59
CA TYR A 93 14.12 -4.74 5.15
C TYR A 93 14.38 -6.22 5.37
#